data_AF-A0A3P7KAM9-F1
#
_entry.id   AF-A0A3P7KAM9-F1
#
_cell.length_a   1.000
_cell.length_b   1.000
_cell.length_c   1.000
_cell.angle_alpha   90.00
_cell.angle_beta   90.00
_cell.angle_gamma   90.00
#
_symmetry.space_group_name_H-M   'P 1'
#
loop_
_entity.id
_entity.type
_entity.pdbx_description
1 polymer ?
#
loop_
_entity_poly.entity_id
_entity_poly.type
_entity_poly.pdbx_seq_one_letter_code
_entity_poly.pdbx_strand_id
1 'polypeptide(L)'
;MVILPVVVSIVCLKGVWWYNSIKYNVDKVLLDTTQLFYYFLHKTPKMEINRMLMLLGGSFEFWKQYNKDIIERETDDIELTRRMKSLPNLGENKKERPLSLPYSLKARILIHSYLSRIPLDNEGLEYDQRYILARVLRLTEEMISMSQQLTFYTQIKVPIETLDNLLRLQPMFVQALWPKNSPLLQLPHITDHNLPYLRKGRIYSCGDLAALDAEKRRCLLKSLSDEQYRDVLVVLSSMPRLSIQTEILGKFYVTS
;
A
#
# COMPACT_ATOMS: atom_id res chain seq x y z
N MET A 1 -53.30 3.64 -15.66
CA MET A 1 -52.58 2.44 -15.16
C MET A 1 -51.05 2.60 -15.11
N VAL A 2 -50.47 3.81 -15.24
CA VAL A 2 -49.01 4.04 -15.28
C VAL A 2 -48.41 4.38 -13.91
N ILE A 3 -49.22 4.81 -12.93
CA ILE A 3 -48.74 5.29 -11.62
C ILE A 3 -48.16 4.15 -10.77
N LEU A 4 -48.82 2.98 -10.74
CA LEU A 4 -48.37 1.83 -9.95
C LEU A 4 -46.98 1.30 -10.38
N PRO A 5 -46.70 1.05 -11.68
CA PRO A 5 -45.37 0.61 -12.08
C PRO A 5 -44.28 1.66 -11.85
N VAL A 6 -44.60 2.96 -11.95
CA VAL A 6 -43.66 4.06 -11.64
C VAL A 6 -43.33 4.09 -10.14
N VAL A 7 -44.33 3.98 -9.27
CA VAL A 7 -44.11 3.95 -7.81
C VAL A 7 -43.30 2.72 -7.40
N VAL A 8 -43.64 1.54 -7.92
CA VAL A 8 -42.86 0.31 -7.67
C VAL A 8 -41.43 0.46 -8.18
N SER A 9 -41.21 1.02 -9.37
CA SER A 9 -39.87 1.24 -9.91
C SER A 9 -39.05 2.19 -9.04
N ILE A 10 -39.64 3.29 -8.57
CA ILE A 10 -38.94 4.25 -7.68
C ILE A 10 -38.58 3.59 -6.35
N VAL A 11 -39.50 2.82 -5.75
CA VAL A 11 -39.24 2.11 -4.48
C VAL A 11 -38.15 1.05 -4.67
N CYS A 12 -38.20 0.26 -5.74
CA CYS A 12 -37.17 -0.74 -6.04
C CYS A 12 -35.80 -0.09 -6.32
N LEU A 13 -35.75 0.97 -7.13
CA LEU A 13 -34.49 1.68 -7.43
C LEU A 13 -33.89 2.32 -6.18
N LYS A 14 -34.72 2.97 -5.35
CA LYS A 14 -34.27 3.53 -4.06
C LYS A 14 -33.82 2.42 -3.10
N GLY A 15 -34.53 1.29 -3.05
CA GLY A 15 -34.17 0.14 -2.22
C GLY A 15 -32.83 -0.48 -2.64
N VAL A 16 -32.62 -0.67 -3.96
CA VAL A 16 -31.36 -1.17 -4.52
C VAL A 16 -30.22 -0.19 -4.26
N TRP A 17 -30.45 1.11 -4.47
CA TRP A 17 -29.46 2.14 -4.18
C TRP A 17 -29.08 2.18 -2.69
N TRP A 18 -30.07 2.17 -1.80
CA TRP A 18 -29.84 2.20 -0.35
C TRP A 18 -29.11 0.95 0.11
N TYR A 19 -29.54 -0.24 -0.33
CA TYR A 19 -28.87 -1.50 0.00
C TYR A 19 -27.42 -1.55 -0.52
N ASN A 20 -27.14 -0.94 -1.67
CA ASN A 20 -25.77 -0.81 -2.16
C ASN A 20 -24.97 0.25 -1.39
N SER A 21 -25.61 1.32 -0.91
CA SER A 21 -24.94 2.37 -0.15
C SER A 21 -24.57 1.94 1.27
N ILE A 22 -25.42 1.19 1.97
CA ILE A 22 -25.17 0.80 3.38
C ILE A 22 -24.04 -0.22 3.55
N LYS A 23 -23.60 -0.85 2.46
CA LYS A 23 -22.50 -1.84 2.49
C LYS A 23 -21.13 -1.18 2.67
N TYR A 24 -21.03 0.12 2.40
CA TYR A 24 -19.78 0.84 2.45
C TYR A 24 -19.77 1.80 3.65
N ASN A 25 -18.60 1.94 4.26
CA ASN A 25 -18.34 3.00 5.24
C ASN A 25 -18.28 4.38 4.56
N VAL A 26 -18.20 5.45 5.34
CA VAL A 26 -18.03 6.85 4.91
C VAL A 26 -16.87 6.98 3.92
N ASP A 27 -15.78 6.25 4.16
CA ASP A 27 -14.59 6.23 3.32
C ASP A 27 -14.70 5.33 2.08
N LYS A 28 -15.91 4.83 1.78
CA LYS A 28 -16.22 3.93 0.65
C LYS A 28 -15.45 2.60 0.66
N VAL A 29 -15.17 2.09 1.87
CA VAL A 29 -14.63 0.74 2.09
C VAL A 29 -15.75 -0.20 2.50
N LEU A 30 -15.74 -1.45 2.04
CA LEU A 30 -16.76 -2.43 2.40
C LEU A 30 -16.72 -2.73 3.91
N LEU A 31 -17.87 -2.70 4.59
CA LEU A 31 -17.96 -2.96 6.04
C LEU A 31 -17.41 -4.33 6.44
N ASP A 32 -17.61 -5.38 5.63
CA ASP A 32 -17.04 -6.71 5.89
C ASP A 32 -15.50 -6.69 5.84
N THR A 33 -14.91 -5.83 5.00
CA THR A 33 -13.44 -5.64 4.95
C THR A 33 -12.96 -4.89 6.19
N THR A 34 -13.69 -3.87 6.63
CA THR A 34 -13.41 -3.17 7.89
C THR A 34 -13.46 -4.14 9.08
N GLN A 35 -14.47 -5.00 9.16
CA GLN A 35 -14.59 -6.03 10.20
C GLN A 35 -13.45 -7.04 10.15
N LEU A 36 -13.02 -7.44 8.95
CA LEU A 36 -11.84 -8.28 8.76
C LEU A 36 -10.59 -7.64 9.36
N PHE A 37 -10.35 -6.36 9.07
CA PHE A 37 -9.20 -5.62 9.61
C PHE A 37 -9.27 -5.52 11.13
N TYR A 38 -10.43 -5.14 11.66
CA TYR A 38 -10.67 -5.07 13.10
C TYR A 38 -10.37 -6.41 13.80
N TYR A 39 -10.90 -7.51 13.28
CA TYR A 39 -10.68 -8.85 13.83
C TYR A 39 -9.20 -9.22 13.87
N PHE A 40 -8.46 -8.96 12.78
CA PHE A 40 -7.05 -9.34 12.69
C PHE A 40 -6.11 -8.45 13.50
N LEU A 41 -6.39 -7.16 13.58
CA LEU A 41 -5.66 -6.23 14.44
C LEU A 41 -5.89 -6.58 15.92
N HIS A 42 -7.11 -6.96 16.29
CA HIS A 42 -7.41 -7.44 17.63
C HIS A 42 -6.71 -8.77 17.95
N LYS A 43 -6.80 -9.75 17.04
CA LYS A 43 -6.24 -11.10 17.25
C LYS A 43 -4.71 -11.11 17.27
N THR A 44 -4.09 -10.30 16.43
CA THR A 44 -2.63 -10.18 16.33
C THR A 44 -2.23 -8.72 16.41
N PRO A 45 -2.12 -8.13 17.63
CA PRO A 45 -1.80 -6.71 17.78
C PRO A 45 -0.40 -6.36 17.28
N LYS A 46 0.57 -7.27 17.41
CA LYS A 46 1.92 -7.15 16.82
C LYS A 46 1.89 -7.68 15.39
N MET A 47 1.78 -6.80 14.41
CA MET A 47 1.80 -7.20 13.00
C MET A 47 3.06 -6.70 12.28
N GLU A 48 3.68 -7.62 11.56
CA GLU A 48 4.73 -7.33 10.58
C GLU A 48 4.14 -6.90 9.24
N ILE A 49 4.91 -6.17 8.44
CA ILE A 49 4.51 -5.64 7.12
C ILE A 49 3.99 -6.75 6.19
N ASN A 50 4.64 -7.91 6.15
CA ASN A 50 4.17 -9.03 5.31
C ASN A 50 2.78 -9.55 5.76
N ARG A 51 2.47 -9.51 7.06
CA ARG A 51 1.15 -9.88 7.58
C ARG A 51 0.10 -8.82 7.22
N MET A 52 0.48 -7.55 7.21
CA MET A 52 -0.38 -6.45 6.75
C MET A 52 -0.68 -6.55 5.25
N LEU A 53 0.32 -6.83 4.42
CA LEU A 53 0.13 -7.05 2.98
C LEU A 53 -0.81 -8.23 2.71
N MET A 54 -0.68 -9.28 3.50
CA MET A 54 -1.60 -10.40 3.43
C MET A 54 -3.03 -10.02 3.80
N LEU A 55 -3.20 -9.18 4.82
CA LEU A 55 -4.52 -8.69 5.24
C LEU A 55 -5.14 -7.79 4.17
N LEU A 56 -4.35 -6.90 3.56
CA LEU A 56 -4.77 -6.08 2.42
C LEU A 56 -5.18 -6.94 1.23
N GLY A 57 -4.40 -7.97 0.88
CA GLY A 57 -4.77 -8.92 -0.17
C GLY A 57 -6.04 -9.71 0.15
N GLY A 58 -6.32 -9.95 1.43
CA GLY A 58 -7.54 -10.60 1.93
C GLY A 58 -8.80 -9.71 1.93
N SER A 59 -8.72 -8.48 1.46
CA SER A 59 -9.86 -7.57 1.41
C SER A 59 -10.94 -8.09 0.48
N PHE A 60 -12.19 -8.08 0.94
CA PHE A 60 -13.32 -8.60 0.17
C PHE A 60 -13.63 -7.77 -1.08
N GLU A 61 -13.10 -6.55 -1.20
CA GLU A 61 -13.18 -5.73 -2.42
C GLU A 61 -12.55 -6.39 -3.65
N PHE A 62 -11.61 -7.31 -3.43
CA PHE A 62 -10.92 -8.08 -4.47
C PHE A 62 -11.60 -9.42 -4.76
N TRP A 63 -12.72 -9.70 -4.09
CA TRP A 63 -13.45 -10.93 -4.29
C TRP A 63 -14.65 -10.73 -5.23
N LYS A 64 -14.71 -11.55 -6.29
CA LYS A 64 -15.80 -11.53 -7.28
C LYS A 64 -17.20 -11.65 -6.69
N GLN A 65 -17.35 -12.33 -5.55
CA GLN A 65 -18.63 -12.46 -4.86
C GLN A 65 -19.18 -11.12 -4.35
N TYR A 66 -18.29 -10.23 -3.92
CA TYR A 66 -18.63 -8.90 -3.42
C TYR A 66 -18.55 -7.84 -4.50
N ASN A 67 -17.74 -8.07 -5.53
CA ASN A 67 -17.45 -7.10 -6.57
C ASN A 67 -17.43 -7.75 -7.96
N LYS A 68 -18.44 -7.45 -8.78
CA LYS A 68 -18.60 -8.04 -10.12
C LYS A 68 -17.58 -7.54 -11.14
N ASP A 69 -16.86 -6.47 -10.83
CA ASP A 69 -15.81 -5.91 -11.71
C ASP A 69 -14.55 -6.77 -11.71
N ILE A 70 -14.40 -7.68 -10.74
CA ILE A 70 -13.25 -8.60 -10.67
C ILE A 70 -13.43 -9.74 -11.66
N ILE A 71 -12.41 -9.91 -12.52
CA ILE A 71 -12.37 -10.96 -13.52
C ILE A 71 -11.49 -12.12 -13.00
N GLU A 72 -12.06 -13.32 -13.01
CA GLU A 72 -11.35 -14.56 -12.70
C GLU A 72 -11.15 -15.34 -13.99
N ARG A 73 -9.90 -15.65 -14.32
CA ARG A 73 -9.50 -16.33 -15.56
C ARG A 73 -8.60 -17.52 -15.20
N GLU A 74 -8.84 -18.68 -15.77
CA GLU A 74 -8.02 -19.88 -15.52
C GLU A 74 -6.58 -19.72 -16.06
N THR A 75 -6.40 -18.90 -17.09
CA THR A 75 -5.08 -18.56 -17.64
C THR A 75 -4.16 -17.87 -16.63
N ASP A 76 -4.73 -17.21 -15.62
CA ASP A 76 -3.98 -16.49 -14.61
C ASP A 76 -3.18 -17.45 -13.72
N ASP A 77 -3.69 -18.66 -13.48
CA ASP A 77 -3.10 -19.62 -12.54
C ASP A 77 -1.69 -20.06 -12.96
N ILE A 78 -1.42 -20.11 -14.27
CA ILE A 78 -0.11 -20.47 -14.83
C ILE A 78 0.93 -19.42 -14.44
N GLU A 79 0.64 -18.14 -14.66
CA GLU A 79 1.55 -17.06 -14.31
C GLU A 79 1.64 -16.87 -12.80
N LEU A 80 0.51 -16.90 -12.09
CA LEU A 80 0.48 -16.78 -10.63
C LEU A 80 1.33 -17.85 -9.96
N THR A 81 1.26 -19.10 -10.42
CA THR A 81 2.10 -20.20 -9.89
C THR A 81 3.59 -19.98 -10.16
N ARG A 82 3.94 -19.47 -11.35
CA ARG A 82 5.32 -19.11 -11.69
C ARG A 82 5.84 -18.00 -10.78
N ARG A 83 5.05 -16.94 -10.60
CA ARG A 83 5.41 -15.78 -9.77
C ARG A 83 5.51 -16.16 -8.30
N MET A 84 4.62 -17.01 -7.81
CA MET A 84 4.62 -17.51 -6.44
C MET A 84 5.97 -18.12 -6.06
N LYS A 85 6.58 -18.92 -6.94
CA LYS A 85 7.92 -19.50 -6.72
C LYS A 85 9.05 -18.47 -6.69
N SER A 86 8.89 -17.36 -7.40
CA SER A 86 9.92 -16.31 -7.51
C SER A 86 9.88 -15.28 -6.38
N LEU A 87 8.75 -15.16 -5.68
CA LEU A 87 8.52 -14.10 -4.70
C LEU A 87 8.74 -14.63 -3.27
N PRO A 88 9.80 -14.19 -2.58
CA PRO A 88 10.02 -14.59 -1.19
C PRO A 88 8.94 -13.99 -0.27
N ASN A 89 8.67 -14.67 0.85
CA ASN A 89 7.80 -14.20 1.94
C ASN A 89 6.30 -14.00 1.62
N LEU A 90 5.75 -14.70 0.63
CA LEU A 90 4.30 -14.69 0.35
C LEU A 90 3.44 -15.29 1.49
N GLY A 91 4.04 -16.08 2.39
CA GLY A 91 3.36 -16.65 3.54
C GLY A 91 2.35 -17.75 3.16
N GLU A 92 2.73 -18.65 2.27
CA GLU A 92 1.91 -19.77 1.75
C GLU A 92 1.30 -20.65 2.86
N ASN A 93 1.97 -20.76 4.02
CA ASN A 93 1.61 -21.71 5.07
C ASN A 93 0.45 -21.29 5.99
N LYS A 94 -0.24 -20.17 5.70
CA LYS A 94 -1.32 -19.68 6.58
C LYS A 94 -2.68 -20.11 6.06
N LYS A 95 -3.21 -21.21 6.62
CA LYS A 95 -4.56 -21.77 6.33
C LYS A 95 -5.72 -20.95 6.89
N GLU A 96 -5.47 -19.73 7.34
CA GLU A 96 -6.47 -18.90 8.02
C GLU A 96 -7.40 -18.24 7.00
N ARG A 97 -8.69 -18.56 7.05
CA ARG A 97 -9.70 -17.92 6.20
C ARG A 97 -9.95 -16.47 6.67
N PRO A 98 -10.23 -15.53 5.75
CA PRO A 98 -10.29 -15.66 4.29
C PRO A 98 -8.91 -15.52 3.59
N LEU A 99 -7.82 -15.33 4.34
CA LEU A 99 -6.49 -15.03 3.81
C LEU A 99 -5.89 -16.16 2.95
N SER A 100 -6.37 -17.40 3.12
CA SER A 100 -5.99 -18.57 2.33
C SER A 100 -6.80 -18.77 1.04
N LEU A 101 -7.82 -17.95 0.77
CA LEU A 101 -8.66 -18.10 -0.42
C LEU A 101 -7.91 -17.68 -1.70
N PRO A 102 -8.26 -18.24 -2.88
CA PRO A 102 -7.56 -17.97 -4.13
C PRO A 102 -7.50 -16.48 -4.51
N TYR A 103 -8.60 -15.74 -4.31
CA TYR A 103 -8.62 -14.29 -4.61
C TYR A 103 -7.59 -13.52 -3.77
N SER A 104 -7.46 -13.89 -2.49
CA SER A 104 -6.53 -13.26 -1.54
C SER A 104 -5.08 -13.56 -1.92
N LEU A 105 -4.82 -14.79 -2.36
CA LEU A 105 -3.50 -15.19 -2.86
C LEU A 105 -3.15 -14.46 -4.15
N LYS A 106 -4.07 -14.39 -5.12
CA LYS A 106 -3.91 -13.62 -6.37
C LYS A 106 -3.58 -12.15 -6.06
N ALA A 107 -4.39 -11.49 -5.22
CA ALA A 107 -4.15 -10.09 -4.86
C ALA A 107 -2.80 -9.88 -4.18
N ARG A 108 -2.40 -10.78 -3.27
CA ARG A 108 -1.09 -10.72 -2.60
C ARG A 108 0.07 -10.89 -3.57
N ILE A 109 -0.01 -11.84 -4.50
CA ILE A 109 1.02 -12.04 -5.54
C ILE A 109 1.17 -10.76 -6.36
N LEU A 110 0.07 -10.16 -6.81
CA LEU A 110 0.08 -8.93 -7.60
C LEU A 110 0.69 -7.75 -6.83
N ILE A 111 0.37 -7.60 -5.54
CA ILE A 111 0.98 -6.60 -4.66
C ILE A 111 2.49 -6.83 -4.51
N HIS A 112 2.92 -8.07 -4.25
CA HIS A 112 4.33 -8.40 -4.09
C HIS A 112 5.13 -8.20 -5.38
N SER A 113 4.56 -8.54 -6.55
CA SER A 113 5.15 -8.29 -7.86
C SER A 113 5.35 -6.79 -8.09
N TYR A 114 4.35 -5.97 -7.75
CA TYR A 114 4.42 -4.51 -7.88
C TYR A 114 5.54 -3.91 -7.00
N LEU A 115 5.57 -4.27 -5.71
CA LEU A 115 6.59 -3.77 -4.77
C LEU A 115 8.01 -4.22 -5.13
N SER A 116 8.14 -5.33 -5.87
CA SER A 116 9.41 -5.84 -6.37
C SER A 116 9.74 -5.34 -7.78
N ARG A 117 8.87 -4.52 -8.39
CA ARG A 117 9.01 -3.99 -9.75
C ARG A 117 9.24 -5.09 -10.81
N ILE A 118 8.60 -6.24 -10.61
CA ILE A 118 8.65 -7.36 -11.55
C ILE A 118 7.49 -7.18 -12.54
N PRO A 119 7.75 -7.04 -13.86
CA PRO A 119 6.70 -6.91 -14.86
C PRO A 119 5.87 -8.20 -14.94
N LEU A 120 4.59 -8.04 -15.27
CA LEU A 120 3.67 -9.15 -15.50
C LEU A 120 3.61 -9.43 -17.01
N ASP A 121 3.50 -10.70 -17.39
CA ASP A 121 3.51 -11.10 -18.81
C ASP A 121 2.10 -10.99 -19.43
N ASN A 122 1.05 -11.12 -18.60
CA ASN A 122 -0.35 -11.08 -19.01
C ASN A 122 -1.00 -9.71 -18.77
N GLU A 123 -1.50 -9.07 -19.84
CA GLU A 123 -2.22 -7.80 -19.78
C GLU A 123 -3.44 -7.83 -18.85
N GLY A 124 -4.09 -8.99 -18.72
CA GLY A 124 -5.18 -9.21 -17.78
C GLY A 124 -4.77 -9.04 -16.33
N LEU A 125 -3.62 -9.58 -15.96
CA LEU A 125 -3.07 -9.45 -14.61
C LEU A 125 -2.53 -8.05 -14.35
N GLU A 126 -2.02 -7.35 -15.38
CA GLU A 126 -1.68 -5.93 -15.25
C GLU A 126 -2.92 -5.08 -14.94
N TYR A 127 -4.04 -5.33 -15.63
CA TYR A 127 -5.30 -4.64 -15.35
C TYR A 127 -5.75 -4.87 -13.91
N ASP A 128 -5.73 -6.12 -13.45
CA ASP A 128 -6.11 -6.48 -12.09
C ASP A 128 -5.15 -5.87 -11.05
N GLN A 129 -3.84 -5.83 -11.34
CA GLN A 129 -2.86 -5.19 -10.47
C GLN A 129 -3.15 -3.70 -10.34
N ARG A 130 -3.40 -2.98 -11.45
CA ARG A 130 -3.77 -1.56 -11.42
C ARG A 130 -5.06 -1.32 -10.62
N TYR A 131 -6.04 -2.21 -10.77
CA TYR A 131 -7.29 -2.15 -10.01
C TYR A 131 -7.06 -2.27 -8.50
N ILE A 132 -6.24 -3.24 -8.07
CA ILE A 132 -5.88 -3.45 -6.66
C ILE A 132 -5.13 -2.24 -6.11
N LEU A 133 -4.13 -1.73 -6.84
CA LEU A 133 -3.30 -0.60 -6.41
C LEU A 133 -4.10 0.70 -6.28
N ALA A 134 -5.13 0.90 -7.11
CA ALA A 134 -6.02 2.05 -6.99
C ALA A 134 -6.82 2.06 -5.67
N ARG A 135 -7.03 0.90 -5.05
CA ARG A 135 -7.80 0.75 -3.79
C ARG A 135 -6.94 0.55 -2.56
N VAL A 136 -5.70 0.05 -2.72
CA VAL A 136 -4.86 -0.36 -1.59
C VAL A 136 -4.51 0.78 -0.64
N LEU A 137 -4.37 2.02 -1.14
CA LEU A 137 -4.08 3.20 -0.32
C LEU A 137 -5.25 3.51 0.62
N ARG A 138 -6.48 3.50 0.10
CA ARG A 138 -7.69 3.67 0.90
C ARG A 138 -7.87 2.54 1.92
N LEU A 139 -7.61 1.30 1.53
CA LEU A 139 -7.67 0.16 2.46
C LEU A 139 -6.64 0.28 3.59
N THR A 140 -5.47 0.84 3.28
CA THR A 140 -4.41 1.12 4.26
C THR A 140 -4.84 2.22 5.23
N GLU A 141 -5.49 3.30 4.73
CA GLU A 141 -6.08 4.35 5.57
C GLU A 141 -7.15 3.79 6.52
N GLU A 142 -8.04 2.93 6.03
CA GLU A 142 -9.04 2.27 6.86
C GLU A 142 -8.38 1.41 7.95
N MET A 143 -7.35 0.64 7.58
CA MET A 143 -6.61 -0.19 8.54
C MET A 143 -5.89 0.66 9.62
N ILE A 144 -5.37 1.84 9.26
CA ILE A 144 -4.81 2.81 10.21
C ILE A 144 -5.93 3.34 11.13
N SER A 145 -7.07 3.75 10.58
CA SER A 145 -8.23 4.21 11.35
C SER A 145 -8.70 3.16 12.36
N MET A 146 -8.81 1.89 11.95
CA MET A 146 -9.16 0.79 12.84
C MET A 146 -8.13 0.58 13.95
N SER A 147 -6.84 0.69 13.65
CA SER A 147 -5.78 0.57 14.66
C SER A 147 -5.86 1.67 15.72
N GLN A 148 -6.20 2.90 15.32
CA GLN A 148 -6.41 4.02 16.22
C GLN A 148 -7.66 3.79 17.07
N GLN A 149 -8.77 3.38 16.45
CA GLN A 149 -10.01 3.10 17.16
C GLN A 149 -9.83 2.02 18.23
N LEU A 150 -9.11 0.93 17.92
CA LEU A 150 -8.78 -0.09 18.91
C LEU A 150 -8.00 0.49 20.10
N THR A 151 -7.00 1.33 19.81
CA THR A 151 -6.14 1.94 20.82
C THR A 151 -6.90 2.91 21.74
N PHE A 152 -7.78 3.74 21.18
CA PHE A 152 -8.50 4.77 21.94
C PHE A 152 -9.77 4.24 22.62
N TYR A 153 -10.53 3.33 21.98
CA TYR A 153 -11.85 2.93 22.46
C TYR A 153 -11.89 1.57 23.18
N THR A 154 -10.99 0.64 22.86
CA THR A 154 -11.12 -0.76 23.35
C THR A 154 -10.11 -1.16 24.42
N GLN A 155 -9.30 -0.22 24.93
CA GLN A 155 -8.19 -0.45 25.87
C GLN A 155 -7.10 -1.42 25.37
N ILE A 156 -7.23 -1.95 24.15
CA ILE A 156 -6.21 -2.78 23.49
C ILE A 156 -5.13 -1.86 22.95
N LYS A 157 -3.94 -1.91 23.55
CA LYS A 157 -2.79 -1.17 23.05
C LYS A 157 -2.28 -1.81 21.78
N VAL A 158 -2.60 -1.23 20.63
CA VAL A 158 -1.87 -1.51 19.40
C VAL A 158 -0.43 -1.02 19.62
N PRO A 159 0.58 -1.88 19.49
CA PRO A 159 1.97 -1.50 19.66
C PRO A 159 2.37 -0.40 18.67
N ILE A 160 3.21 0.53 19.11
CA ILE A 160 3.72 1.62 18.28
C ILE A 160 4.43 1.06 17.03
N GLU A 161 5.09 -0.10 17.13
CA GLU A 161 5.74 -0.72 15.96
C GLU A 161 4.73 -1.12 14.87
N THR A 162 3.53 -1.57 15.27
CA THR A 162 2.48 -1.91 14.30
C THR A 162 1.90 -0.66 13.66
N LEU A 163 1.71 0.41 14.42
CA LEU A 163 1.28 1.70 13.86
C LEU A 163 2.34 2.28 12.90
N ASP A 164 3.62 2.23 13.26
CA ASP A 164 4.74 2.65 12.40
C ASP A 164 4.78 1.83 11.10
N ASN A 165 4.64 0.51 11.20
CA ASN A 165 4.57 -0.38 10.04
C ASN A 165 3.37 -0.03 9.13
N LEU A 166 2.19 0.28 9.70
CA LEU A 166 1.01 0.69 8.92
C LEU A 166 1.25 2.01 8.18
N LEU A 167 1.82 3.02 8.87
CA LEU A 167 2.14 4.31 8.26
C LEU A 167 3.19 4.19 7.15
N ARG A 168 4.12 3.23 7.25
CA ARG A 168 5.11 2.95 6.20
C ARG A 168 4.50 2.31 4.95
N LEU A 169 3.32 1.71 5.00
CA LEU A 169 2.70 1.06 3.83
C LEU A 169 2.34 2.08 2.74
N GLN A 170 1.86 3.27 3.11
CA GLN A 170 1.48 4.30 2.14
C GLN A 170 2.66 4.71 1.23
N PRO A 171 3.81 5.18 1.73
CA PRO A 171 4.95 5.51 0.88
C PRO A 171 5.52 4.28 0.16
N MET A 172 5.43 3.09 0.76
CA MET A 172 5.83 1.82 0.13
C MET A 172 5.04 1.55 -1.17
N PHE A 173 3.72 1.76 -1.16
CA PHE A 173 2.87 1.61 -2.35
C PHE A 173 3.04 2.75 -3.35
N VAL A 174 3.14 4.01 -2.88
CA VAL A 174 3.32 5.16 -3.78
C VAL A 174 4.65 5.08 -4.53
N GLN A 175 5.73 4.68 -3.85
CA GLN A 175 7.07 4.60 -4.45
C GLN A 175 7.38 3.24 -5.10
N ALA A 176 6.49 2.25 -4.97
CA ALA A 176 6.69 0.89 -5.44
C ALA A 176 8.02 0.28 -4.94
N LEU A 177 8.27 0.35 -3.64
CA LEU A 177 9.53 -0.09 -3.01
C LEU A 177 9.24 -0.79 -1.70
N TRP A 178 10.00 -1.83 -1.35
CA TRP A 178 9.93 -2.37 0.00
C TRP A 178 10.60 -1.45 1.02
N PRO A 179 10.23 -1.51 2.31
CA PRO A 179 10.82 -0.68 3.36
C PRO A 179 12.32 -0.92 3.56
N LYS A 180 12.81 -2.09 3.14
CA LYS A 180 14.23 -2.49 3.17
C LYS A 180 15.04 -1.98 1.98
N ASN A 181 14.38 -1.52 0.91
CA ASN A 181 15.06 -1.01 -0.26
C ASN A 181 15.73 0.33 0.06
N SER A 182 16.76 0.68 -0.71
CA SER A 182 17.36 2.02 -0.60
C SER A 182 16.35 3.08 -1.03
N PRO A 183 16.18 4.18 -0.27
CA PRO A 183 15.30 5.27 -0.67
C PRO A 183 15.77 5.95 -1.96
N LEU A 184 17.02 5.75 -2.37
CA LEU A 184 17.55 6.26 -3.65
C LEU A 184 16.88 5.63 -4.87
N LEU A 185 16.28 4.44 -4.73
CA LEU A 185 15.53 3.78 -5.81
C LEU A 185 14.18 4.46 -6.12
N GLN A 186 13.80 5.48 -5.34
CA GLN A 186 12.64 6.33 -5.62
C GLN A 186 12.94 7.36 -6.73
N LEU A 187 14.21 7.62 -7.01
CA LEU A 187 14.62 8.54 -8.07
C LEU A 187 14.52 7.86 -9.44
N PRO A 188 14.16 8.61 -10.49
CA PRO A 188 14.06 8.06 -11.84
C PRO A 188 15.43 7.57 -12.32
N HIS A 189 15.44 6.56 -13.20
CA HIS A 189 16.65 6.00 -13.81
C HIS A 189 17.69 5.37 -12.86
N ILE A 190 17.46 5.41 -11.54
CA ILE A 190 18.32 4.73 -10.56
C ILE A 190 17.87 3.28 -10.41
N THR A 191 18.79 2.37 -10.74
CA THR A 191 18.61 0.92 -10.57
C THR A 191 19.57 0.37 -9.51
N ASP A 192 19.40 -0.91 -9.14
CA ASP A 192 20.29 -1.59 -8.21
C ASP A 192 21.77 -1.57 -8.63
N HIS A 193 22.06 -1.44 -9.93
CA HIS A 193 23.43 -1.30 -10.45
C HIS A 193 24.12 -0.01 -9.97
N ASN A 194 23.36 1.07 -9.74
CA ASN A 194 23.92 2.36 -9.32
C ASN A 194 24.20 2.42 -7.80
N LEU A 195 23.51 1.60 -7.00
CA LEU A 195 23.59 1.64 -5.54
C LEU A 195 25.00 1.41 -4.96
N PRO A 196 25.82 0.47 -5.47
CA PRO A 196 27.19 0.28 -4.98
C PRO A 196 28.06 1.53 -5.13
N TYR A 197 27.90 2.27 -6.23
CA TYR A 197 28.66 3.50 -6.46
C TYR A 197 28.24 4.62 -5.50
N LEU A 198 26.93 4.76 -5.26
CA LEU A 198 26.38 5.74 -4.31
C LEU A 198 26.80 5.42 -2.87
N ARG A 199 26.83 4.14 -2.49
CA ARG A 199 27.32 3.69 -1.18
C ARG A 199 28.81 3.96 -0.98
N LYS A 200 29.64 3.80 -2.02
CA LYS A 200 31.07 4.22 -1.97
C LYS A 200 31.21 5.72 -1.72
N GLY A 201 30.30 6.52 -2.24
CA GLY A 201 30.18 7.96 -1.97
C GLY A 201 29.57 8.32 -0.61
N ARG A 202 29.25 7.33 0.25
CA ARG A 202 28.54 7.51 1.55
C ARG A 202 27.16 8.16 1.43
N ILE A 203 26.45 7.89 0.33
CA ILE A 203 25.11 8.41 0.07
C ILE A 203 24.10 7.32 0.39
N TYR A 204 23.22 7.59 1.35
CA TYR A 204 22.19 6.64 1.78
C TYR A 204 20.78 7.19 1.59
N SER A 205 20.61 8.51 1.58
CA SER A 205 19.33 9.21 1.43
C SER A 205 19.32 10.15 0.22
N CYS A 206 18.12 10.50 -0.26
CA CYS A 206 17.98 11.54 -1.28
C CYS A 206 18.47 12.91 -0.76
N GLY A 207 18.34 13.18 0.53
CA GLY A 207 18.88 14.40 1.15
C GLY A 207 20.41 14.48 1.03
N ASP A 208 21.11 13.36 1.24
CA ASP A 208 22.57 13.28 1.10
C ASP A 208 22.99 13.57 -0.34
N LEU A 209 22.24 13.00 -1.31
CA LEU A 209 22.49 13.23 -2.73
C LEU A 209 22.25 14.69 -3.13
N ALA A 210 21.23 15.33 -2.57
CA ALA A 210 20.90 16.72 -2.83
C ALA A 210 21.94 17.69 -2.26
N ALA A 211 22.55 17.36 -1.11
CA ALA A 211 23.55 18.18 -0.44
C ALA A 211 24.95 18.15 -1.09
N LEU A 212 25.17 17.27 -2.07
CA LEU A 212 26.46 17.16 -2.75
C LEU A 212 26.68 18.26 -3.79
N ASP A 213 27.95 18.65 -3.91
CA ASP A 213 28.44 19.52 -4.98
C ASP A 213 28.08 18.94 -6.36
N ALA A 214 27.73 19.82 -7.30
CA ALA A 214 27.27 19.42 -8.63
C ALA A 214 28.28 18.51 -9.37
N GLU A 215 29.58 18.81 -9.28
CA GLU A 215 30.64 18.01 -9.91
C GLU A 215 30.74 16.59 -9.33
N LYS A 216 30.77 16.47 -7.99
CA LYS A 216 30.81 15.17 -7.30
C LYS A 216 29.56 14.36 -7.61
N ARG A 217 28.40 15.00 -7.59
CA ARG A 217 27.11 14.36 -7.92
C ARG A 217 27.08 13.85 -9.36
N ARG A 218 27.57 14.62 -10.33
CA ARG A 218 27.65 14.17 -11.74
C ARG A 218 28.64 13.01 -11.90
N CYS A 219 29.79 13.05 -11.23
CA CYS A 219 30.77 11.97 -11.27
C CYS A 219 30.21 10.64 -10.73
N LEU A 220 29.42 10.70 -9.65
CA LEU A 220 28.76 9.52 -9.07
C LEU A 220 27.64 8.96 -9.95
N LEU A 221 26.94 9.83 -10.68
CA LEU A 221 25.85 9.48 -11.60
C LEU A 221 26.31 9.45 -13.07
N LYS A 222 27.58 9.14 -13.32
CA LYS A 222 28.18 9.10 -14.67
C LYS A 222 27.56 8.03 -15.59
N SER A 223 26.90 7.03 -15.02
CA SER A 223 26.18 5.99 -15.78
C SER A 223 24.93 6.52 -16.47
N LEU A 224 24.41 7.67 -16.05
CA LEU A 224 23.21 8.29 -16.59
C LEU A 224 23.55 9.26 -17.72
N SER A 225 22.70 9.29 -18.76
CA SER A 225 22.77 10.33 -19.79
C SER A 225 22.49 11.73 -19.19
N ASP A 226 22.82 12.78 -19.93
CA ASP A 226 22.56 14.15 -19.47
C ASP A 226 21.05 14.41 -19.26
N GLU A 227 20.19 13.83 -20.10
CA GLU A 227 18.73 13.89 -19.96
C GLU A 227 18.25 13.16 -18.70
N GLN A 228 18.70 11.92 -18.49
CA GLN A 228 18.35 11.13 -17.30
C GLN A 228 18.83 11.81 -16.01
N TYR A 229 20.02 12.40 -16.04
CA TYR A 229 20.56 13.16 -14.92
C TYR A 229 19.70 14.40 -14.62
N ARG A 230 19.25 15.11 -15.65
CA ARG A 230 18.34 16.25 -15.50
C ARG A 230 17.02 15.84 -14.85
N ASP A 231 16.42 14.73 -15.28
CA ASP A 231 15.19 14.20 -14.67
C ASP A 231 15.37 13.93 -13.18
N VAL A 232 16.49 13.29 -12.81
CA VAL A 232 16.85 13.04 -11.41
C VAL A 232 16.93 14.35 -10.63
N LEU A 233 17.57 15.39 -11.17
CA LEU A 233 17.69 16.68 -10.50
C LEU A 233 16.33 17.37 -10.32
N VAL A 234 15.46 17.32 -11.33
CA VAL A 234 14.11 17.89 -11.24
C VAL A 234 13.34 17.23 -10.11
N VAL A 235 13.30 15.89 -10.09
CA VAL A 235 12.61 15.14 -9.03
C VAL A 235 13.23 15.43 -7.66
N LEU A 236 14.56 15.44 -7.57
CA LEU A 236 15.28 15.70 -6.31
C LEU A 236 14.97 17.10 -5.76
N SER A 237 14.87 18.11 -6.62
CA SER A 237 14.54 19.49 -6.22
C SER A 237 13.08 19.66 -5.79
N SER A 238 12.19 18.80 -6.28
CA SER A 238 10.76 18.83 -5.94
C SER A 238 10.42 18.15 -4.60
N MET A 239 11.37 17.42 -4.00
CA MET A 239 11.12 16.68 -2.77
C MET A 239 10.96 17.64 -1.57
N PRO A 240 9.87 17.52 -0.79
CA PRO A 240 9.67 18.37 0.39
C PRO A 240 10.66 17.99 1.51
N ARG A 241 11.22 19.01 2.17
CA ARG A 241 12.07 18.84 3.36
C ARG A 241 11.41 19.49 4.57
N LEU A 242 10.92 18.66 5.48
CA LEU A 242 10.30 19.12 6.72
C LEU A 242 11.38 19.40 7.78
N SER A 243 11.30 20.58 8.41
CA SER A 243 12.06 20.93 9.61
C SER A 243 11.06 21.26 10.71
N ILE A 244 11.09 20.51 11.80
CA ILE A 244 10.15 20.64 12.92
C ILE A 244 10.86 21.39 14.04
N GLN A 245 10.26 22.47 14.51
CA GLN A 245 10.68 23.21 15.70
C GLN A 245 9.54 23.16 16.72
N THR A 246 9.86 22.85 17.97
CA THR A 246 8.87 22.77 19.05
C THR A 246 9.10 23.91 20.03
N GLU A 247 8.08 24.73 20.24
CA GLU A 247 8.08 25.77 21.27
C GLU A 247 7.10 25.38 22.38
N ILE A 248 7.55 25.46 23.64
CA ILE A 248 6.71 25.21 24.81
C ILE A 248 6.23 26.56 25.34
N LEU A 249 4.93 26.81 25.27
CA LEU A 249 4.31 28.01 25.82
C LEU A 249 4.01 27.81 27.32
N GLY A 250 4.93 28.22 28.19
CA GLY A 250 4.73 28.29 29.65
C GLY A 250 6.01 28.15 30.49
N LYS A 251 6.08 28.85 31.64
CA LYS A 251 7.12 28.63 32.66
C LYS A 251 6.71 27.47 33.56
N PHE A 252 7.39 26.33 33.48
CA PHE A 252 7.23 25.27 34.48
C PHE A 252 7.86 25.73 35.79
N TYR A 253 7.03 26.00 36.81
CA TYR A 253 7.47 25.91 38.19
C TYR A 253 7.54 24.42 38.51
N VAL A 254 8.76 23.87 38.53
CA VAL A 254 9.00 22.55 39.12
C VAL A 254 8.78 22.73 40.62
N THR A 255 7.59 22.39 41.11
CA THR A 255 7.38 22.22 42.55
C THR A 255 8.05 20.92 42.97
N SER A 256 9.15 21.09 43.68
CA SER A 256 9.95 20.06 44.37
C SER A 256 9.10 19.16 45.26
#